data_AF-A0A0N4TGD0-F1
#
_entry.id   AF-A0A0N4TGD0-F1
#
_cell.length_a   1.000
_cell.length_b   1.000
_cell.length_c   1.000
_cell.angle_alpha   90.00
_cell.angle_beta   90.00
_cell.angle_gamma   90.00
#
_symmetry.space_group_name_H-M   'P 1'
#
loop_
_entity.id
_entity.type
_entity.pdbx_description
1 polymer ?
#
loop_
_entity_poly.entity_id
_entity_poly.type
_entity_poly.pdbx_seq_one_letter_code
_entity_poly.pdbx_strand_id
1 'polypeptide(L)'
;MDVDIVSAIDALLEHGQWEKALEIAHQQKHQPLLDKYVALYATELIKQMKYDEALITFEKYGASSNSNNFNIYQRLIEEVSENFQFFLMKINFV
;
A
#
# COMPACT_ATOMS: atom_id res chain seq x y z
N MET A 1 4.45 -21.43 -6.89
CA MET A 1 5.26 -20.23 -6.62
C MET A 1 6.60 -20.68 -6.09
N ASP A 2 7.66 -20.00 -6.48
CA ASP A 2 9.02 -20.31 -6.03
C ASP A 2 9.20 -19.90 -4.56
N VAL A 3 9.53 -20.87 -3.71
CA VAL A 3 9.68 -20.68 -2.25
C VAL A 3 10.89 -19.77 -1.96
N ASP A 4 11.91 -19.81 -2.81
CA ASP A 4 13.12 -19.00 -2.63
C ASP A 4 12.81 -17.51 -2.85
N ILE A 5 11.92 -17.21 -3.80
CA ILE A 5 11.49 -15.83 -4.10
C ILE A 5 10.67 -15.27 -2.95
N VAL A 6 9.74 -16.06 -2.40
CA VAL A 6 8.93 -15.65 -1.23
C VAL A 6 9.84 -15.36 -0.04
N SER A 7 10.79 -16.26 0.24
CA SER A 7 11.74 -16.10 1.35
C SER A 7 12.64 -14.88 1.18
N ALA A 8 13.09 -14.60 -0.06
CA ALA A 8 13.89 -13.42 -0.37
C ALA A 8 13.10 -12.12 -0.18
N ILE A 9 11.83 -12.09 -0.60
CA ILE A 9 10.94 -10.94 -0.37
C ILE A 9 10.75 -10.73 1.13
N ASP A 10 10.39 -11.78 1.87
CA ASP A 10 10.12 -11.69 3.31
C ASP A 10 11.36 -11.17 4.09
N ALA A 11 12.57 -11.63 3.74
CA ALA A 11 13.82 -11.11 4.32
C ALA A 11 14.05 -9.62 4.04
N LEU A 12 13.66 -9.12 2.87
CA LEU A 12 13.72 -7.68 2.57
C LEU A 12 12.76 -6.87 3.45
N LEU A 13 11.56 -7.41 3.71
CA LEU A 13 10.56 -6.76 4.56
C LEU A 13 11.02 -6.63 6.01
N GLU A 14 11.69 -7.65 6.55
CA GLU A 14 12.28 -7.61 7.89
C GLU A 14 13.31 -6.48 8.08
N HIS A 15 13.95 -6.06 6.98
CA HIS A 15 14.89 -4.94 6.96
C HIS A 15 14.27 -3.62 6.48
N GLY A 16 12.95 -3.58 6.30
CA GLY A 16 12.22 -2.39 5.83
C GLY A 16 12.50 -2.00 4.37
N GLN A 17 13.07 -2.90 3.55
CA GLN A 17 13.36 -2.65 2.14
C GLN A 17 12.12 -2.89 1.26
N TRP A 18 11.04 -2.18 1.56
CA TRP A 18 9.71 -2.38 0.98
C TRP A 18 9.68 -2.17 -0.54
N GLU A 19 10.32 -1.12 -1.05
CA GLU A 19 10.30 -0.79 -2.47
C GLU A 19 10.95 -1.89 -3.30
N LYS A 20 12.12 -2.37 -2.85
CA LYS A 20 12.85 -3.47 -3.50
C LYS A 20 12.07 -4.79 -3.45
N ALA A 21 11.43 -5.06 -2.31
CA ALA A 21 10.59 -6.24 -2.12
C ALA A 21 9.41 -6.25 -3.12
N LEU A 22 8.73 -5.11 -3.27
CA LEU A 22 7.63 -4.95 -4.23
C LEU A 22 8.09 -5.02 -5.68
N GLU A 23 9.27 -4.47 -6.00
CA GLU A 23 9.85 -4.60 -7.34
C GLU A 23 10.12 -6.06 -7.71
N ILE A 24 10.69 -6.85 -6.80
CA ILE A 24 10.92 -8.29 -7.01
C ILE A 24 9.59 -9.02 -7.18
N ALA A 25 8.58 -8.72 -6.36
CA ALA A 25 7.25 -9.30 -6.47
C ALA A 25 6.58 -8.97 -7.83
N HIS A 26 6.70 -7.72 -8.29
CA HIS A 26 6.16 -7.27 -9.57
C HIS A 26 6.83 -7.95 -10.77
N GLN A 27 8.16 -8.15 -10.71
CA GLN A 27 8.92 -8.85 -11.75
C GLN A 27 8.48 -10.30 -11.96
N GLN A 28 7.87 -10.94 -10.95
CA GLN A 28 7.34 -12.30 -11.08
C GLN A 28 6.14 -12.41 -12.02
N LYS A 29 5.51 -11.28 -12.39
CA LYS A 29 4.29 -11.24 -13.22
C LYS A 29 3.19 -12.17 -12.67
N HIS A 30 3.14 -12.32 -11.35
CA HIS A 30 2.19 -13.15 -10.62
C HIS A 30 1.32 -12.25 -9.73
N GLN A 31 0.20 -11.78 -10.26
CA GLN A 31 -0.63 -10.75 -9.61
C GLN A 31 -1.00 -11.08 -8.15
N PRO A 32 -1.44 -12.31 -7.79
CA PRO A 32 -1.76 -12.60 -6.39
C PRO A 32 -0.58 -12.46 -5.41
N LEU A 33 0.66 -12.61 -5.89
CA LEU A 33 1.86 -12.43 -5.07
C LEU A 33 2.11 -10.95 -4.83
N LEU A 34 2.03 -10.15 -5.90
CA LEU A 34 2.16 -8.70 -5.82
C LEU A 34 1.05 -8.11 -4.93
N ASP A 35 -0.21 -8.51 -5.14
CA ASP A 35 -1.36 -8.07 -4.35
C ASP A 35 -1.17 -8.31 -2.85
N LYS A 36 -0.63 -9.48 -2.46
CA LYS A 36 -0.30 -9.80 -1.07
C LYS A 36 0.66 -8.76 -0.49
N TYR A 37 1.77 -8.50 -1.17
CA TYR A 37 2.82 -7.63 -0.64
C TYR A 37 2.46 -6.14 -0.70
N VAL A 38 1.71 -5.70 -1.72
CA VAL A 38 1.15 -4.35 -1.79
C VAL A 38 0.20 -4.11 -0.62
N ALA A 39 -0.71 -5.04 -0.34
CA ALA A 39 -1.65 -4.92 0.78
C ALA A 39 -0.93 -4.88 2.14
N LEU A 40 0.12 -5.70 2.33
CA LEU A 40 0.95 -5.69 3.53
C LEU A 40 1.64 -4.33 3.72
N TYR A 41 2.25 -3.79 2.67
CA TYR A 41 2.95 -2.50 2.77
C TYR A 41 1.98 -1.33 3.00
N ALA A 42 0.86 -1.29 2.27
CA ALA A 42 -0.17 -0.28 2.48
C ALA A 42 -0.72 -0.33 3.91
N THR A 43 -0.93 -1.52 4.48
CA THR A 43 -1.34 -1.69 5.88
C THR A 43 -0.30 -1.12 6.84
N GLU A 44 0.98 -1.34 6.59
CA GLU A 44 2.07 -0.82 7.41
C GLU A 44 2.16 0.71 7.35
N LEU A 45 2.04 1.30 6.15
CA LEU A 45 2.01 2.75 5.95
C LEU A 45 0.80 3.39 6.65
N ILE A 46 -0.38 2.77 6.57
CA ILE A 46 -1.59 3.25 7.26
C ILE A 46 -1.41 3.28 8.78
N LYS A 47 -0.79 2.24 9.37
CA LYS A 47 -0.46 2.23 10.81
C LYS A 47 0.48 3.36 11.21
N GLN A 48 1.34 3.78 10.29
CA GLN A 48 2.27 4.90 10.47
C GLN A 48 1.64 6.27 10.09
N MET A 49 0.34 6.30 9.77
CA MET A 49 -0.39 7.49 9.29
C MET A 49 0.18 8.09 8.00
N LYS A 50 0.87 7.28 7.18
CA LYS A 50 1.45 7.65 5.89
C LYS A 50 0.50 7.35 4.75
N TYR A 51 -0.66 8.01 4.74
CA TYR A 51 -1.75 7.72 3.81
C TYR A 51 -1.39 8.01 2.35
N ASP A 52 -0.64 9.10 2.10
CA ASP A 52 -0.20 9.48 0.76
C ASP A 52 0.73 8.43 0.14
N GLU A 53 1.70 7.92 0.92
CA GLU A 53 2.62 6.85 0.50
C GLU A 53 1.85 5.55 0.17
N ALA A 54 0.80 5.23 0.96
CA ALA A 54 -0.03 4.06 0.71
C ALA A 54 -0.84 4.21 -0.58
N LEU A 55 -1.36 5.41 -0.86
CA LEU A 55 -2.08 5.71 -2.09
C LEU A 55 -1.17 5.62 -3.32
N ILE A 56 0.03 6.21 -3.25
CA ILE A 56 1.04 6.13 -4.32
C ILE A 56 1.43 4.67 -4.59
N THR A 57 1.49 3.84 -3.55
CA THR A 57 1.77 2.40 -3.70
C THR A 57 0.69 1.70 -4.54
N PHE A 58 -0.59 1.97 -4.26
CA PHE A 58 -1.70 1.43 -5.06
C PHE A 58 -1.76 2.01 -6.47
N GLU A 59 -1.40 3.28 -6.66
CA GLU A 59 -1.29 3.88 -8.00
C GLU A 59 -0.21 3.17 -8.83
N LYS A 60 0.95 2.91 -8.23
CA LYS A 60 2.11 2.30 -8.92
C LYS A 60 1.87 0.84 -9.31
N TYR A 61 1.31 0.03 -8.40
CA TYR A 61 1.21 -1.42 -8.59
C TYR A 61 -0.20 -1.92 -8.88
N GLY A 62 -1.19 -1.03 -8.82
CA GLY A 62 -2.60 -1.35 -8.98
C GLY A 62 -3.28 -1.73 -7.66
N ALA A 63 -4.58 -1.48 -7.61
CA ALA A 63 -5.44 -1.96 -6.54
C ALA A 63 -5.84 -3.42 -6.82
N SER A 64 -5.61 -4.30 -5.85
CA SER A 64 -6.11 -5.67 -5.90
C SER A 64 -7.64 -5.70 -5.90
N SER A 65 -8.23 -6.57 -6.72
CA SER A 65 -9.66 -6.89 -6.69
C SER A 65 -10.05 -7.85 -5.55
N ASN A 66 -9.11 -8.22 -4.69
CA ASN A 66 -9.37 -9.07 -3.53
C ASN A 66 -10.23 -8.31 -2.51
N SER A 67 -11.44 -8.81 -2.25
CA SER A 67 -12.39 -8.18 -1.35
C SER A 67 -11.90 -8.08 0.10
N ASN A 68 -10.96 -8.93 0.51
CA ASN A 68 -10.33 -8.83 1.83
C ASN A 68 -9.53 -7.54 2.02
N ASN A 69 -9.20 -6.83 0.93
CA ASN A 69 -8.49 -5.56 0.97
C ASN A 69 -9.44 -4.34 0.95
N PHE A 70 -10.77 -4.53 0.86
CA PHE A 70 -11.71 -3.40 0.77
C PHE A 70 -11.64 -2.46 1.98
N ASN A 71 -11.42 -3.01 3.16
CA ASN A 71 -11.19 -2.24 4.39
C ASN A 71 -9.99 -1.28 4.27
N ILE A 72 -8.93 -1.65 3.56
CA ILE A 72 -7.77 -0.79 3.32
C ILE A 72 -8.19 0.41 2.46
N TYR A 73 -8.91 0.17 1.37
CA TYR A 73 -9.39 1.24 0.48
C TYR A 73 -10.38 2.17 1.19
N GLN A 74 -11.32 1.61 1.95
CA GLN A 74 -12.28 2.40 2.71
C GLN A 74 -11.55 3.32 3.70
N ARG A 75 -10.58 2.78 4.44
CA ARG A 75 -9.78 3.55 5.40
C ARG A 75 -9.02 4.69 4.72
N LEU A 76 -8.42 4.45 3.56
CA LEU A 76 -7.71 5.49 2.80
C LEU A 76 -8.66 6.58 2.31
N ILE A 77 -9.84 6.21 1.79
CA ILE A 77 -10.83 7.17 1.31
C ILE A 77 -11.31 8.07 2.45
N GLU A 78 -11.62 7.48 3.62
CA GLU A 78 -12.01 8.23 4.82
C GLU A 78 -10.94 9.26 5.20
N GLU A 79 -9.70 8.81 5.38
CA GLU A 79 -8.58 9.66 5.82
C GLU A 79 -8.23 10.76 4.81
N VAL A 80 -8.15 10.44 3.51
CA VAL A 80 -7.86 11.43 2.47
C VAL A 80 -8.98 12.46 2.37
N SER A 81 -10.24 12.02 2.49
CA SER A 81 -11.39 12.93 2.44
C SER A 81 -11.42 13.87 3.65
N GLU A 82 -11.17 13.35 4.85
CA GLU A 82 -11.10 14.16 6.08
C GLU A 82 -9.97 15.19 6.00
N ASN A 83 -8.79 14.78 5.55
CA ASN A 83 -7.66 15.70 5.34
C ASN A 83 -7.98 16.80 4.33
N PHE A 84 -8.65 16.45 3.24
CA PHE A 84 -9.10 17.40 2.24
C PHE A 84 -10.14 18.38 2.80
N GLN A 85 -11.14 17.90 3.54
CA GLN A 85 -12.14 18.75 4.19
C GLN A 85 -11.50 19.72 5.20
N PHE A 86 -10.57 19.24 6.01
CA PHE A 86 -9.83 20.08 6.95
C PHE A 86 -8.98 21.14 6.24
N PHE A 87 -8.34 20.77 5.13
CA PHE A 87 -7.62 21.71 4.28
C PHE A 87 -8.56 22.79 3.71
N LEU A 88 -9.73 22.40 3.17
CA LEU A 88 -10.74 23.34 2.68
C LEU A 88 -11.25 24.27 3.77
N MET A 89 -11.44 23.78 5.00
CA MET A 89 -11.82 24.62 6.13
C MET A 89 -10.76 25.70 6.39
N LYS A 90 -9.47 25.33 6.44
CA LYS A 90 -8.38 26.29 6.68
C LYS A 90 -8.29 27.41 5.64
N ILE A 91 -8.56 27.12 4.37
CA ILE A 91 -8.49 28.14 3.30
C ILE A 91 -9.72 29.06 3.27
N ASN A 92 -10.89 28.60 3.75
CA ASN A 92 -12.13 29.37 3.75
C ASN A 92 -12.28 30.31 4.98
N PHE A 93 -11.28 30.36 5.87
CA PHE A 93 -11.20 31.30 7.01
C PHE A 93 -10.33 32.54 6.72
N VAL A 94 -10.22 32.95 5.45
CA VAL A 94 -9.64 34.25 5.03
C VAL A 94 -10.74 35.17 4.49
#